data_AF-A0A349DM37-F1
#
_entry.id   AF-A0A349DM37-F1
#
_cell.length_a   1.000
_cell.length_b   1.000
_cell.length_c   1.000
_cell.angle_alpha   90.00
_cell.angle_beta   90.00
_cell.angle_gamma   90.00
#
_symmetry.space_group_name_H-M   'P 1'
#
loop_
_entity.id
_entity.type
_entity.pdbx_description
1 polymer ?
#
loop_
_entity_poly.entity_id
_entity_poly.type
_entity_poly.pdbx_seq_one_letter_code
_entity_poly.pdbx_strand_id
1 'polypeptide(L)'
;MGNFNIEDHSTLIVLGYLVIFGILDATTGLYHNSKRTKDDWLIETISIAVIAIIIKPGAAFLTILLGKAVLPDYFLYYQDISLLISLPIFLLIDDLSQYWYHRCAHEYPFLWKLHRPHHAAPEMGIFVTYREALLYPVFIPSVWWMGICLFLGWAPAVAFGVVIKQLVLVSSHSNWKWDVPLYKRQITRPLILAIRRIIITPAFHHAHHGLTAKDGVSNPHGNFGNLFSIWDQMFGTAMFTSEFPQIYGIENDPKEGFLSNYFYPWFRTNNPKSELHKHFEKQSHAEPEPLNTTLKAGKYLYCTCGLSNIQPFCNSSHNGTKHKPTFFTLKETKKVSLCKCKLTKNPPYCDGSHKHFEAQNTDNLVLKETLKK
;
A
#
# COMPACT_ATOMS: atom_id res chain seq x y z
N MET A 1 -38.23 20.08 8.93
CA MET A 1 -37.10 19.14 8.80
C MET A 1 -35.98 19.91 8.11
N GLY A 2 -34.89 20.20 8.79
CA GLY A 2 -33.79 20.97 8.19
C GLY A 2 -33.20 20.22 7.00
N ASN A 3 -32.94 20.94 5.90
CA ASN A 3 -32.31 20.37 4.71
C ASN A 3 -30.91 19.86 5.09
N PHE A 4 -30.72 18.55 5.10
CA PHE A 4 -29.42 17.94 5.33
C PHE A 4 -28.52 18.21 4.11
N ASN A 5 -27.57 19.13 4.25
CA ASN A 5 -26.56 19.41 3.23
C ASN A 5 -25.28 18.62 3.55
N ILE A 6 -24.82 17.80 2.61
CA ILE A 6 -23.62 16.97 2.79
C ILE A 6 -22.36 17.84 2.98
N GLU A 7 -22.33 19.04 2.40
CA GLU A 7 -21.22 19.98 2.54
C GLU A 7 -20.95 20.35 3.99
N ASP A 8 -22.02 20.68 4.73
CA ASP A 8 -21.97 21.11 6.13
C ASP A 8 -21.74 19.94 7.11
N HIS A 9 -21.86 18.70 6.63
CA HIS A 9 -21.85 17.50 7.47
C HIS A 9 -20.85 16.43 7.03
N SER A 10 -20.05 16.67 5.99
CA SER A 10 -19.10 15.71 5.43
C SER A 10 -18.17 15.10 6.49
N THR A 11 -17.62 15.92 7.39
CA THR A 11 -16.81 15.46 8.53
C THR A 11 -17.58 14.53 9.47
N LEU A 12 -18.83 14.88 9.82
CA LEU A 12 -19.67 14.04 10.69
C LEU A 12 -20.03 12.72 10.02
N ILE A 13 -20.28 12.72 8.71
CA ILE A 13 -20.56 11.51 7.94
C ILE A 13 -19.34 10.58 7.95
N VAL A 14 -18.14 11.12 7.71
CA VAL A 14 -16.89 10.33 7.75
C VAL A 14 -16.62 9.77 9.15
N LEU A 15 -16.81 10.58 10.19
CA LEU A 15 -16.72 10.09 11.59
C LEU A 15 -17.77 9.00 11.85
N GLY A 16 -18.97 9.14 11.30
CA GLY A 16 -20.01 8.11 11.31
C GLY A 16 -19.54 6.79 10.71
N TYR A 17 -18.84 6.81 9.57
CA TYR A 17 -18.26 5.59 8.98
C TYR A 17 -17.24 4.93 9.91
N LEU A 18 -16.34 5.71 10.53
CA LEU A 18 -15.38 5.17 11.49
C LEU A 18 -16.07 4.53 12.70
N VAL A 19 -17.12 5.16 13.23
CA VAL A 19 -17.89 4.59 14.34
C VAL A 19 -18.62 3.31 13.91
N ILE A 20 -19.30 3.33 12.76
CA ILE A 20 -20.07 2.17 12.26
C ILE A 20 -19.14 0.98 12.00
N PHE A 21 -18.09 1.16 11.19
CA PHE A 21 -17.15 0.07 10.90
C PHE A 21 -16.31 -0.31 12.12
N GLY A 22 -16.05 0.63 13.04
CA GLY A 22 -15.43 0.33 14.33
C GLY A 22 -16.28 -0.59 15.18
N ILE A 23 -17.59 -0.34 15.27
CA ILE A 23 -18.53 -1.24 15.94
C ILE A 23 -18.56 -2.60 15.24
N LEU A 24 -18.61 -2.64 13.91
CA LEU A 24 -18.61 -3.90 13.16
C LEU A 24 -17.32 -4.70 13.41
N ASP A 25 -16.15 -4.07 13.39
CA ASP A 25 -14.88 -4.69 13.76
C ASP A 25 -14.92 -5.22 15.20
N ALA A 26 -15.48 -4.47 16.15
CA ALA A 26 -15.65 -4.93 17.53
C ALA A 26 -16.54 -6.19 17.61
N THR A 27 -17.66 -6.24 16.88
CA THR A 27 -18.56 -7.40 16.85
C THR A 27 -17.92 -8.66 16.24
N THR A 28 -16.87 -8.51 15.42
CA THR A 28 -16.09 -9.65 14.92
C THR A 28 -15.10 -10.21 15.95
N GLY A 29 -15.00 -9.59 17.14
CA GLY A 29 -14.07 -9.96 18.20
C GLY A 29 -12.65 -9.42 18.01
N LEU A 30 -12.42 -8.56 17.01
CA LEU A 30 -11.08 -8.04 16.64
C LEU A 30 -10.38 -7.40 17.85
N TYR A 31 -11.05 -6.45 18.52
CA TYR A 31 -10.43 -5.69 19.60
C TYR A 31 -10.27 -6.46 20.92
N HIS A 32 -11.09 -7.48 21.15
CA HIS A 32 -10.96 -8.34 22.31
C HIS A 32 -9.74 -9.27 22.20
N ASN A 33 -9.44 -9.75 20.98
CA ASN A 33 -8.36 -10.70 20.71
C ASN A 33 -7.22 -10.07 19.90
N SER A 34 -7.03 -8.76 20.06
CA SER A 34 -6.07 -7.96 19.29
C SER A 34 -4.64 -8.45 19.53
N LYS A 35 -3.88 -8.54 18.43
CA LYS A 35 -2.43 -8.82 18.40
C LYS A 35 -1.61 -7.53 18.44
N ARG A 36 -2.25 -6.36 18.40
CA ARG A 36 -1.60 -5.05 18.49
C ARG A 36 -0.88 -4.87 19.82
N THR A 37 0.34 -4.39 19.73
CA THR A 37 1.16 -3.93 20.85
C THR A 37 0.74 -2.52 21.30
N LYS A 38 1.32 -2.03 22.40
CA LYS A 38 1.12 -0.64 22.84
C LYS A 38 1.57 0.37 21.78
N ASP A 39 2.69 0.09 21.10
CA ASP A 39 3.22 0.96 20.06
C ASP A 39 2.32 0.99 18.84
N ASP A 40 1.71 -0.15 18.47
CA ASP A 40 0.73 -0.22 17.39
C ASP A 40 -0.46 0.72 17.65
N TRP A 41 -1.03 0.66 18.86
CA TRP A 41 -2.13 1.54 19.27
C TRP A 41 -1.72 3.02 19.30
N LEU A 42 -0.49 3.31 19.71
CA LEU A 42 0.03 4.67 19.75
C LEU A 42 0.20 5.25 18.33
N ILE A 43 0.78 4.49 17.40
CA ILE A 43 0.89 4.87 15.99
C ILE A 43 -0.52 5.14 15.43
N GLU A 44 -1.45 4.20 15.57
CA GLU A 44 -2.79 4.31 15.00
C GLU A 44 -3.56 5.53 15.53
N THR A 45 -3.58 5.73 16.85
CA THR A 45 -4.33 6.82 17.48
C THR A 45 -3.73 8.19 17.13
N ILE A 46 -2.40 8.32 17.20
CA ILE A 46 -1.73 9.59 16.87
C ILE A 46 -1.85 9.88 15.37
N SER A 47 -1.70 8.89 14.50
CA SER A 47 -1.79 9.10 13.05
C SER A 47 -3.18 9.61 12.66
N ILE A 48 -4.26 9.04 13.21
CA ILE A 48 -5.62 9.53 12.96
C ILE A 48 -5.76 10.99 13.36
N ALA A 49 -5.37 11.34 14.58
CA ALA A 49 -5.50 12.69 15.10
C ALA A 49 -4.67 13.69 14.27
N VAL A 50 -3.42 13.37 13.97
CA VAL A 50 -2.52 14.24 13.22
C VAL A 50 -2.99 14.40 11.76
N ILE A 51 -3.40 13.32 11.10
CA ILE A 51 -3.89 13.39 9.71
C ILE A 51 -5.16 14.23 9.63
N ALA A 52 -6.13 13.98 10.52
CA ALA A 52 -7.43 14.63 10.47
C ALA A 52 -7.39 16.10 10.92
N ILE A 53 -6.63 16.42 11.97
CA ILE A 53 -6.67 17.74 12.63
C ILE A 53 -5.56 18.65 12.10
N ILE A 54 -4.40 18.11 11.73
CA ILE A 54 -3.22 18.90 11.38
C ILE A 54 -2.94 18.84 9.88
N ILE A 55 -2.68 17.65 9.32
CA ILE A 55 -2.14 17.53 7.97
C ILE A 55 -3.16 17.94 6.90
N LYS A 56 -4.37 17.37 6.94
CA LYS A 56 -5.40 17.69 5.94
C LYS A 56 -5.84 19.17 5.99
N PRO A 57 -6.21 19.74 7.17
CA PRO A 57 -6.57 21.16 7.25
C PRO A 57 -5.38 22.07 6.95
N GLY A 58 -4.18 21.71 7.43
CA GLY A 58 -2.96 22.47 7.18
C GLY A 58 -2.56 22.53 5.71
N ALA A 59 -2.65 21.40 4.99
CA ALA A 59 -2.40 21.35 3.55
C ALA A 59 -3.42 22.20 2.77
N ALA A 60 -4.71 22.10 3.12
CA ALA A 60 -5.75 22.93 2.51
C ALA A 60 -5.52 24.43 2.77
N PHE A 61 -5.28 24.80 4.03
CA PHE A 61 -4.99 26.19 4.42
C PHE A 61 -3.77 26.74 3.69
N LEU A 62 -2.66 26.01 3.69
CA LEU A 62 -1.42 26.44 3.03
C LEU A 62 -1.61 26.56 1.52
N THR A 63 -2.32 25.62 0.90
CA THR A 63 -2.61 25.67 -0.55
C THR A 63 -3.44 26.90 -0.91
N ILE A 64 -4.48 27.20 -0.13
CA ILE A 64 -5.33 28.38 -0.36
C ILE A 64 -4.53 29.67 -0.11
N LEU A 65 -3.73 29.72 0.95
CA LEU A 65 -2.90 30.88 1.29
C LEU A 65 -1.90 31.19 0.16
N LEU A 66 -1.16 30.18 -0.30
CA LEU A 66 -0.19 30.33 -1.39
C LEU A 66 -0.90 30.62 -2.72
N GLY A 67 -2.02 29.96 -2.99
CA GLY A 67 -2.84 30.20 -4.18
C GLY A 67 -3.30 31.65 -4.25
N LYS A 68 -3.78 32.23 -3.14
CA LYS A 68 -4.15 33.66 -3.08
C LYS A 68 -2.97 34.60 -3.25
N ALA A 69 -1.80 34.23 -2.74
CA ALA A 69 -0.60 35.06 -2.85
C ALA A 69 -0.01 35.07 -4.27
N VAL A 70 -0.08 33.95 -4.99
CA VAL A 70 0.57 33.77 -6.30
C VAL A 70 -0.41 33.89 -7.48
N LEU A 71 -1.67 33.48 -7.30
CA LEU A 71 -2.70 33.40 -8.33
C LEU A 71 -4.05 34.00 -7.86
N PRO A 72 -4.09 35.24 -7.32
CA PRO A 72 -5.28 35.80 -6.69
C PRO A 72 -6.54 35.78 -7.58
N ASP A 73 -6.38 36.01 -8.89
CA ASP A 73 -7.49 36.05 -9.86
C ASP A 73 -8.19 34.69 -10.06
N TYR A 74 -7.54 33.59 -9.65
CA TYR A 74 -8.08 32.24 -9.75
C TYR A 74 -8.82 31.77 -8.49
N PHE A 75 -8.81 32.55 -7.41
CA PHE A 75 -9.52 32.19 -6.19
C PHE A 75 -11.03 32.15 -6.45
N LEU A 76 -11.64 30.97 -6.25
CA LEU A 76 -13.05 30.67 -6.55
C LEU A 76 -13.46 30.83 -8.02
N TYR A 77 -12.50 30.95 -8.95
CA TYR A 77 -12.78 31.21 -10.36
C TYR A 77 -13.66 30.15 -11.03
N TYR A 78 -13.60 28.89 -10.56
CA TYR A 78 -14.37 27.77 -11.12
C TYR A 78 -15.54 27.33 -10.23
N GLN A 79 -16.00 28.16 -9.30
CA GLN A 79 -17.09 27.82 -8.37
C GLN A 79 -18.41 27.46 -9.07
N ASP A 80 -18.66 28.02 -10.25
CA ASP A 80 -19.90 27.79 -11.01
C ASP A 80 -19.89 26.49 -11.84
N ILE A 81 -18.76 25.75 -11.85
CA ILE A 81 -18.72 24.43 -12.49
C ILE A 81 -19.60 23.46 -11.70
N SER A 82 -20.61 22.92 -12.39
CA SER A 82 -21.57 22.00 -11.78
C SER A 82 -20.90 20.82 -11.10
N LEU A 83 -21.52 20.34 -10.01
CA LEU A 83 -21.06 19.17 -9.26
C LEU A 83 -20.89 17.92 -10.14
N LEU A 84 -21.73 17.75 -11.18
CA LEU A 84 -21.65 16.63 -12.12
C LEU A 84 -20.33 16.58 -12.90
N ILE A 85 -19.67 17.73 -13.07
CA ILE A 85 -18.38 17.83 -13.77
C ILE A 85 -17.23 17.84 -12.76
N SER A 86 -17.33 18.67 -11.72
CA SER A 86 -16.25 18.84 -10.74
C SER A 86 -16.02 17.59 -9.88
N LEU A 87 -17.06 16.83 -9.51
CA LEU A 87 -16.92 15.63 -8.68
C LEU A 87 -16.16 14.49 -9.38
N PRO A 88 -16.48 14.07 -10.62
CA PRO A 88 -15.68 13.06 -11.31
C PRO A 88 -14.23 13.50 -11.53
N ILE A 89 -13.98 14.76 -11.87
CA ILE A 89 -12.62 15.29 -12.04
C ILE A 89 -11.85 15.20 -10.72
N PHE A 90 -12.48 15.65 -9.62
CA PHE A 90 -11.90 15.56 -8.29
C PHE A 90 -11.53 14.11 -7.96
N LEU A 91 -12.48 13.16 -8.05
CA LEU A 91 -12.27 11.76 -7.68
C LEU A 91 -11.22 11.05 -8.55
N LEU A 92 -11.24 11.27 -9.86
CA LEU A 92 -10.31 10.60 -10.79
C LEU A 92 -8.87 11.07 -10.60
N ILE A 93 -8.65 12.38 -10.45
CA ILE A 93 -7.29 12.93 -10.21
C ILE A 93 -6.81 12.55 -8.82
N ASP A 94 -7.68 12.66 -7.81
CA ASP A 94 -7.39 12.27 -6.44
C ASP A 94 -6.96 10.79 -6.34
N ASP A 95 -7.74 9.87 -6.92
CA ASP A 95 -7.44 8.44 -6.83
C ASP A 95 -6.27 8.00 -7.72
N LEU A 96 -6.11 8.57 -8.93
CA LEU A 96 -4.96 8.28 -9.79
C LEU A 96 -3.64 8.73 -9.12
N SER A 97 -3.64 9.91 -8.50
CA SER A 97 -2.47 10.42 -7.78
C SER A 97 -2.13 9.53 -6.58
N GLN A 98 -3.16 9.04 -5.87
CA GLN A 98 -3.00 8.11 -4.76
C GLN A 98 -2.46 6.75 -5.22
N TYR A 99 -2.96 6.22 -6.33
CA TYR A 99 -2.46 4.96 -6.92
C TYR A 99 -0.95 5.03 -7.17
N TRP A 100 -0.49 6.09 -7.84
CA TRP A 100 0.94 6.25 -8.14
C TRP A 100 1.77 6.48 -6.89
N TYR A 101 1.29 7.28 -5.95
CA TYR A 101 1.98 7.50 -4.69
C TYR A 101 2.13 6.21 -3.89
N HIS A 102 1.05 5.43 -3.78
CA HIS A 102 1.04 4.13 -3.10
C HIS A 102 1.98 3.13 -3.79
N ARG A 103 1.91 3.02 -5.12
CA ARG A 103 2.84 2.18 -5.88
C ARG A 103 4.30 2.60 -5.68
N CYS A 104 4.60 3.90 -5.71
CA CYS A 104 5.93 4.44 -5.41
C CYS A 104 6.37 4.10 -3.98
N ALA A 105 5.44 4.09 -3.02
CA ALA A 105 5.73 3.65 -1.65
C ALA A 105 6.17 2.18 -1.58
N HIS A 106 5.72 1.33 -2.50
CA HIS A 106 6.19 -0.06 -2.59
C HIS A 106 7.49 -0.23 -3.39
N GLU A 107 7.80 0.72 -4.29
CA GLU A 107 8.90 0.60 -5.25
C GLU A 107 10.16 1.41 -4.90
N TYR A 108 10.08 2.39 -3.98
CA TYR A 108 11.21 3.26 -3.61
C TYR A 108 11.55 3.18 -2.12
N PRO A 109 12.84 3.05 -1.72
CA PRO A 109 13.21 2.77 -0.33
C PRO A 109 12.78 3.85 0.66
N PHE A 110 12.81 5.12 0.27
CA PHE A 110 12.44 6.21 1.18
C PHE A 110 10.94 6.19 1.50
N LEU A 111 10.09 6.13 0.47
CA LEU A 111 8.64 6.08 0.66
C LEU A 111 8.20 4.76 1.29
N TRP A 112 8.86 3.65 0.96
CA TRP A 112 8.62 2.37 1.64
C TRP A 112 8.81 2.48 3.13
N LYS A 113 9.89 3.09 3.62
CA LYS A 113 10.12 3.24 5.06
C LYS A 113 9.06 4.09 5.75
N LEU A 114 8.44 5.04 5.04
CA LEU A 114 7.33 5.85 5.54
C LEU A 114 6.00 5.10 5.53
N HIS A 115 5.78 4.22 4.54
CA HIS A 115 4.56 3.44 4.39
C HIS A 115 4.60 2.09 5.12
N ARG A 116 5.79 1.59 5.43
CA ARG A 116 6.04 0.32 6.12
C ARG A 116 5.21 0.16 7.40
N PRO A 117 5.02 1.17 8.27
CA PRO A 117 4.16 1.03 9.43
C PRO A 117 2.76 0.51 9.08
N HIS A 118 2.18 0.93 7.95
CA HIS A 118 0.90 0.43 7.43
C HIS A 118 0.92 -1.08 7.19
N HIS A 119 1.93 -1.57 6.48
CA HIS A 119 2.11 -2.99 6.18
C HIS A 119 2.59 -3.83 7.36
N ALA A 120 3.15 -3.20 8.39
CA ALA A 120 3.56 -3.88 9.62
C ALA A 120 2.38 -4.21 10.55
N ALA A 121 1.16 -3.78 10.23
CA ALA A 121 -0.02 -4.12 11.01
C ALA A 121 -0.20 -5.65 11.08
N PRO A 122 -0.31 -6.24 12.29
CA PRO A 122 -0.45 -7.70 12.44
C PRO A 122 -1.85 -8.21 12.07
N GLU A 123 -2.81 -7.30 11.89
CA GLU A 123 -4.22 -7.57 11.63
C GLU A 123 -4.87 -6.38 10.92
N MET A 124 -5.88 -6.66 10.09
CA MET A 124 -6.69 -5.64 9.42
C MET A 124 -7.79 -5.12 10.34
N GLY A 125 -8.09 -3.83 10.23
CA GLY A 125 -9.17 -3.16 10.94
C GLY A 125 -9.20 -1.67 10.59
N ILE A 126 -10.26 -0.96 10.97
CA ILE A 126 -10.45 0.44 10.57
C ILE A 126 -9.30 1.37 10.92
N PHE A 127 -8.55 1.09 11.99
CA PHE A 127 -7.41 1.90 12.42
C PHE A 127 -6.21 1.82 11.47
N VAL A 128 -6.09 0.73 10.71
CA VAL A 128 -5.03 0.55 9.69
C VAL A 128 -5.16 1.58 8.57
N THR A 129 -6.37 2.07 8.31
CA THR A 129 -6.68 3.12 7.31
C THR A 129 -5.77 4.35 7.43
N TYR A 130 -5.34 4.69 8.65
CA TYR A 130 -4.54 5.89 8.92
C TYR A 130 -3.17 5.56 9.50
N ARG A 131 -2.82 4.29 9.63
CA ARG A 131 -1.59 3.82 10.27
C ARG A 131 -0.39 4.02 9.33
N GLU A 132 0.37 5.08 9.52
CA GLU A 132 1.48 5.47 8.65
C GLU A 132 2.59 6.16 9.47
N ALA A 133 3.79 6.35 8.90
CA ALA A 133 4.73 7.29 9.49
C ALA A 133 4.23 8.73 9.32
N LEU A 134 4.57 9.63 10.25
CA LEU A 134 4.12 11.03 10.29
C LEU A 134 4.27 11.75 8.95
N LEU A 135 5.39 11.52 8.26
CA LEU A 135 5.75 12.24 7.04
C LEU A 135 5.05 11.68 5.79
N TYR A 136 4.58 10.42 5.82
CA TYR A 136 3.89 9.81 4.68
C TYR A 136 2.66 10.61 4.20
N PRO A 137 1.69 10.98 5.07
CA PRO A 137 0.52 11.74 4.65
C PRO A 137 0.80 13.16 4.17
N VAL A 138 1.95 13.76 4.53
CA VAL A 138 2.36 15.08 4.03
C VAL A 138 2.70 15.03 2.54
N PHE A 139 3.28 13.93 2.06
CA PHE A 139 3.67 13.78 0.66
C PHE A 139 2.59 13.16 -0.23
N ILE A 140 1.43 12.79 0.32
CA ILE A 140 0.29 12.32 -0.47
C ILE A 140 -0.19 13.45 -1.39
N PRO A 141 -0.09 13.35 -2.72
CA PRO A 141 -0.50 14.44 -3.62
C PRO A 141 -1.98 14.80 -3.50
N SER A 142 -2.80 13.80 -3.17
CA SER A 142 -4.25 13.89 -2.99
C SER A 142 -4.68 14.89 -1.90
N VAL A 143 -3.90 15.07 -0.81
CA VAL A 143 -4.24 16.06 0.23
C VAL A 143 -4.04 17.50 -0.25
N TRP A 144 -3.09 17.72 -1.15
CA TRP A 144 -2.82 19.02 -1.77
C TRP A 144 -3.82 19.31 -2.89
N TRP A 145 -4.17 18.29 -3.68
CA TRP A 145 -5.22 18.37 -4.68
C TRP A 145 -6.56 18.82 -4.08
N MET A 146 -6.92 18.30 -2.90
CA MET A 146 -8.06 18.79 -2.13
C MET A 146 -7.98 20.30 -1.86
N GLY A 147 -6.82 20.80 -1.43
CA GLY A 147 -6.58 22.23 -1.21
C GLY A 147 -6.71 23.07 -2.49
N ILE A 148 -6.24 22.55 -3.63
CA ILE A 148 -6.37 23.20 -4.95
C ILE A 148 -7.84 23.30 -5.33
N CYS A 149 -8.61 22.21 -5.20
CA CYS A 149 -10.05 22.24 -5.49
C CYS A 149 -10.80 23.22 -4.59
N LEU A 150 -10.47 23.30 -3.31
CA LEU A 150 -11.05 24.30 -2.40
C LEU A 150 -10.69 25.72 -2.83
N PHE A 151 -9.45 25.97 -3.22
CA PHE A 151 -9.00 27.26 -3.75
C PHE A 151 -9.78 27.68 -5.01
N LEU A 152 -10.07 26.73 -5.92
CA LEU A 152 -10.82 26.97 -7.16
C LEU A 152 -12.34 27.07 -6.96
N GLY A 153 -12.85 26.86 -5.74
CA GLY A 153 -14.28 26.96 -5.41
C GLY A 153 -15.07 25.66 -5.49
N TRP A 154 -14.41 24.50 -5.53
CA TRP A 154 -15.05 23.18 -5.64
C TRP A 154 -15.32 22.52 -4.27
N ALA A 155 -15.69 23.30 -3.26
CA ALA A 155 -16.01 22.77 -1.93
C ALA A 155 -17.08 21.65 -1.96
N PRO A 156 -18.16 21.75 -2.77
CA PRO A 156 -19.12 20.66 -2.95
C PRO A 156 -18.47 19.35 -3.42
N ALA A 157 -17.67 19.41 -4.48
CA ALA A 157 -17.01 18.23 -5.04
C ALA A 157 -16.05 17.58 -4.03
N VAL A 158 -15.32 18.40 -3.27
CA VAL A 158 -14.44 17.93 -2.20
C VAL A 158 -15.24 17.23 -1.09
N ALA A 159 -16.32 17.84 -0.60
CA ALA A 159 -17.15 17.26 0.46
C ALA A 159 -17.75 15.90 0.06
N PHE A 160 -18.40 15.83 -1.10
CA PHE A 160 -18.97 14.60 -1.63
C PHE A 160 -17.90 13.55 -1.95
N GLY A 161 -16.81 13.96 -2.57
CA GLY A 161 -15.74 13.05 -2.97
C GLY A 161 -15.01 12.45 -1.76
N VAL A 162 -14.76 13.25 -0.71
CA VAL A 162 -14.22 12.75 0.56
C VAL A 162 -15.17 11.74 1.20
N VAL A 163 -16.48 12.02 1.25
CA VAL A 163 -17.48 11.08 1.78
C VAL A 163 -17.43 9.74 1.02
N ILE A 164 -17.50 9.78 -0.32
CA ILE A 164 -17.47 8.56 -1.15
C ILE A 164 -16.16 7.78 -0.95
N LYS A 165 -15.02 8.46 -1.03
CA LYS A 165 -13.71 7.82 -0.91
C LYS A 165 -13.49 7.24 0.48
N GLN A 166 -13.87 7.95 1.54
CA GLN A 166 -13.71 7.45 2.92
C GLN A 166 -14.59 6.24 3.21
N LEU A 167 -15.81 6.18 2.66
CA LEU A 167 -16.63 4.98 2.77
C LEU A 167 -15.90 3.75 2.22
N VAL A 168 -15.37 3.85 1.00
CA VAL A 168 -14.64 2.74 0.37
C VAL A 168 -13.37 2.40 1.16
N LEU A 169 -12.57 3.41 1.50
CA LEU A 169 -11.29 3.22 2.19
C LEU A 169 -11.45 2.59 3.58
N VAL A 170 -12.39 3.07 4.39
CA VAL A 170 -12.66 2.49 5.72
C VAL A 170 -13.24 1.09 5.58
N SER A 171 -14.13 0.88 4.61
CA SER A 171 -14.72 -0.44 4.36
C SER A 171 -13.70 -1.47 3.89
N SER A 172 -12.70 -1.06 3.09
CA SER A 172 -11.69 -1.96 2.52
C SER A 172 -10.61 -2.36 3.53
N HIS A 173 -10.44 -1.59 4.62
CA HIS A 173 -9.54 -1.91 5.72
C HIS A 173 -10.21 -2.62 6.90
N SER A 174 -11.53 -2.46 7.05
CA SER A 174 -12.30 -3.09 8.13
C SER A 174 -12.13 -4.61 8.10
N ASN A 175 -12.09 -5.22 9.30
CA ASN A 175 -12.13 -6.68 9.42
C ASN A 175 -13.49 -7.27 9.04
N TRP A 176 -14.53 -6.44 8.87
CA TRP A 176 -15.83 -6.87 8.39
C TRP A 176 -15.83 -7.14 6.88
N LYS A 177 -15.77 -8.42 6.53
CA LYS A 177 -15.66 -8.95 5.15
C LYS A 177 -17.00 -8.98 4.41
N TRP A 178 -17.60 -7.81 4.20
CA TRP A 178 -18.95 -7.67 3.65
C TRP A 178 -19.11 -8.18 2.21
N ASP A 179 -18.03 -8.27 1.43
CA ASP A 179 -18.07 -8.72 0.03
C ASP A 179 -18.13 -10.26 -0.10
N VAL A 180 -17.69 -11.01 0.90
CA VAL A 180 -17.76 -12.49 0.97
C VAL A 180 -19.17 -13.05 0.70
N PRO A 181 -20.23 -12.63 1.41
CA PRO A 181 -21.58 -13.16 1.15
C PRO A 181 -22.06 -12.87 -0.28
N LEU A 182 -21.60 -11.77 -0.90
CA LEU A 182 -21.98 -11.40 -2.26
C LEU A 182 -21.35 -12.33 -3.31
N TYR A 183 -20.13 -12.84 -3.05
CA TYR A 183 -19.47 -13.82 -3.91
C TYR A 183 -20.13 -15.20 -3.84
N LYS A 184 -20.72 -15.57 -2.69
CA LYS A 184 -21.28 -16.91 -2.45
C LYS A 184 -22.67 -17.11 -3.04
N ARG A 185 -23.48 -16.06 -3.17
CA ARG A 185 -24.87 -16.18 -3.66
C ARG A 185 -24.94 -16.00 -5.18
N GLN A 186 -25.59 -16.92 -5.88
CA GLN A 186 -25.69 -16.91 -7.35
C GLN A 186 -26.28 -15.60 -7.90
N ILE A 187 -27.26 -15.01 -7.20
CA ILE A 187 -27.94 -13.78 -7.63
C ILE A 187 -27.07 -12.52 -7.50
N THR A 188 -26.25 -12.40 -6.45
CA THR A 188 -25.39 -11.22 -6.23
C THR A 188 -24.02 -11.36 -6.89
N ARG A 189 -23.62 -12.59 -7.25
CA ARG A 189 -22.28 -12.87 -7.77
C ARG A 189 -21.93 -12.07 -9.04
N PRO A 190 -22.80 -11.97 -10.07
CA PRO A 190 -22.49 -11.17 -11.25
C PRO A 190 -22.26 -9.69 -10.91
N LEU A 191 -23.08 -9.15 -10.01
CA LEU A 191 -22.98 -7.76 -9.57
C LEU A 191 -21.66 -7.48 -8.87
N ILE A 192 -21.26 -8.28 -7.87
CA ILE A 192 -20.00 -8.04 -7.16
C ILE A 192 -18.78 -8.26 -8.07
N LEU A 193 -18.86 -9.17 -9.04
CA LEU A 193 -17.81 -9.36 -10.04
C LEU A 193 -17.65 -8.15 -10.97
N ALA A 194 -18.73 -7.42 -11.25
CA ALA A 194 -18.67 -6.15 -11.97
C ALA A 194 -18.18 -5.02 -11.05
N ILE A 195 -18.73 -4.90 -9.84
CA ILE A 195 -18.35 -3.85 -8.87
C ILE A 195 -16.85 -3.90 -8.57
N ARG A 196 -16.27 -5.08 -8.31
CA ARG A 196 -14.85 -5.19 -7.98
C ARG A 196 -13.92 -4.71 -9.11
N ARG A 197 -14.42 -4.61 -10.34
CA ARG A 197 -13.69 -4.07 -11.51
C ARG A 197 -13.72 -2.55 -11.59
N ILE A 198 -14.47 -1.90 -10.72
CA ILE A 198 -14.61 -0.45 -10.66
C ILE A 198 -14.12 0.04 -9.31
N ILE A 199 -14.68 -0.47 -8.21
CA ILE A 199 -14.43 -0.04 -6.83
C ILE A 199 -13.61 -1.08 -6.08
N ILE A 200 -12.70 -0.63 -5.22
CA ILE A 200 -11.92 -1.47 -4.32
C ILE A 200 -12.83 -2.16 -3.30
N THR A 201 -12.70 -3.49 -3.16
CA THR A 201 -13.44 -4.28 -2.16
C THR A 201 -12.50 -4.74 -1.04
N PRO A 202 -13.05 -5.16 0.13
CA PRO A 202 -12.23 -5.72 1.21
C PRO A 202 -11.31 -6.85 0.74
N ALA A 203 -11.80 -7.81 -0.05
CA ALA A 203 -10.94 -8.91 -0.53
C ALA A 203 -9.76 -8.40 -1.37
N PHE A 204 -9.96 -7.36 -2.19
CA PHE A 204 -8.91 -6.78 -3.04
C PHE A 204 -7.82 -6.08 -2.21
N HIS A 205 -8.22 -5.28 -1.23
CA HIS A 205 -7.29 -4.54 -0.37
C HIS A 205 -6.65 -5.41 0.70
N HIS A 206 -7.36 -6.37 1.26
CA HIS A 206 -6.77 -7.35 2.18
C HIS A 206 -5.68 -8.18 1.49
N ALA A 207 -5.88 -8.58 0.23
CA ALA A 207 -4.84 -9.26 -0.55
C ALA A 207 -3.55 -8.43 -0.62
N HIS A 208 -3.66 -7.10 -0.76
CA HIS A 208 -2.50 -6.21 -0.73
C HIS A 208 -1.74 -6.24 0.61
N HIS A 209 -2.44 -6.32 1.73
CA HIS A 209 -1.82 -6.38 3.07
C HIS A 209 -1.35 -7.77 3.49
N GLY A 210 -1.65 -8.80 2.70
CA GLY A 210 -1.28 -10.16 3.04
C GLY A 210 0.25 -10.35 3.08
N LEU A 211 0.71 -11.20 4.00
CA LEU A 211 2.13 -11.35 4.34
C LEU A 211 3.03 -11.62 3.13
N THR A 212 2.54 -12.46 2.21
CA THR A 212 3.35 -13.00 1.10
C THR A 212 2.46 -13.64 0.05
N ALA A 213 2.79 -13.45 -1.23
CA ALA A 213 2.07 -14.06 -2.35
C ALA A 213 2.17 -15.61 -2.42
N LYS A 214 2.94 -16.26 -1.51
CA LYS A 214 3.04 -17.72 -1.43
C LYS A 214 1.70 -18.40 -1.11
N ASP A 215 0.81 -17.71 -0.39
CA ASP A 215 -0.52 -18.24 -0.06
C ASP A 215 -1.44 -18.36 -1.31
N GLY A 216 -1.11 -17.67 -2.39
CA GLY A 216 -1.88 -17.62 -3.62
C GLY A 216 -3.12 -16.73 -3.57
N VAL A 217 -3.30 -15.96 -2.49
CA VAL A 217 -4.39 -15.01 -2.29
C VAL A 217 -3.86 -13.58 -2.15
N SER A 218 -2.65 -13.42 -1.62
CA SER A 218 -2.01 -12.14 -1.32
C SER A 218 -1.23 -11.56 -2.50
N ASN A 219 -1.27 -10.23 -2.64
CA ASN A 219 -0.53 -9.45 -3.63
C ASN A 219 0.13 -8.20 -3.02
N PRO A 220 1.12 -8.34 -2.10
CA PRO A 220 1.75 -7.18 -1.46
C PRO A 220 2.56 -6.27 -2.38
N HIS A 221 2.66 -6.58 -3.68
CA HIS A 221 3.35 -5.78 -4.70
C HIS A 221 2.43 -5.41 -5.90
N GLY A 222 1.13 -5.40 -5.64
CA GLY A 222 0.09 -4.90 -6.53
C GLY A 222 -1.14 -4.50 -5.73
N ASN A 223 -2.30 -4.32 -6.37
CA ASN A 223 -3.53 -3.85 -5.72
C ASN A 223 -3.36 -2.51 -4.98
N PHE A 224 -2.81 -1.49 -5.65
CA PHE A 224 -2.47 -0.21 -5.04
C PHE A 224 -3.62 0.81 -5.01
N GLY A 225 -4.70 0.57 -5.74
CA GLY A 225 -5.87 1.44 -5.80
C GLY A 225 -6.52 1.64 -4.43
N ASN A 226 -7.07 2.84 -4.19
CA ASN A 226 -7.68 3.20 -2.91
C ASN A 226 -9.21 3.33 -3.02
N LEU A 227 -9.70 3.97 -4.09
CA LEU A 227 -11.13 4.02 -4.43
C LEU A 227 -11.42 3.11 -5.62
N PHE A 228 -10.68 3.26 -6.72
CA PHE A 228 -10.94 2.52 -7.95
C PHE A 228 -9.89 1.45 -8.27
N SER A 229 -10.36 0.28 -8.71
CA SER A 229 -9.49 -0.82 -9.17
C SER A 229 -9.10 -0.73 -10.65
N ILE A 230 -9.63 0.26 -11.39
CA ILE A 230 -9.32 0.48 -12.81
C ILE A 230 -7.84 0.81 -13.04
N TRP A 231 -7.19 1.53 -12.13
CA TRP A 231 -5.76 1.85 -12.26
C TRP A 231 -4.90 0.60 -12.19
N ASP A 232 -5.18 -0.29 -11.24
CA ASP A 232 -4.50 -1.56 -11.14
C ASP A 232 -4.68 -2.44 -12.38
N GLN A 233 -5.84 -2.36 -13.03
CA GLN A 233 -6.09 -3.07 -14.27
C GLN A 233 -5.30 -2.47 -15.43
N MET A 234 -5.31 -1.15 -15.58
CA MET A 234 -4.59 -0.44 -16.64
C MET A 234 -3.07 -0.63 -16.54
N PHE A 235 -2.53 -0.64 -15.33
CA PHE A 235 -1.09 -0.72 -15.08
C PHE A 235 -0.58 -2.12 -14.70
N GLY A 236 -1.44 -3.15 -14.84
CA GLY A 236 -1.05 -4.55 -14.68
C GLY A 236 -0.68 -4.96 -13.25
N THR A 237 -1.28 -4.32 -12.24
CA THR A 237 -1.04 -4.62 -10.82
C THR A 237 -2.24 -5.26 -10.12
N ALA A 238 -3.37 -5.44 -10.81
CA ALA A 238 -4.59 -6.05 -10.27
C ALA A 238 -4.48 -7.57 -10.11
N MET A 239 -4.79 -8.04 -8.91
CA MET A 239 -5.10 -9.43 -8.60
C MET A 239 -6.44 -9.50 -7.86
N PHE A 240 -7.46 -10.02 -8.54
CA PHE A 240 -8.80 -10.15 -7.99
C PHE A 240 -8.97 -11.50 -7.30
N THR A 241 -9.35 -11.46 -6.03
CA THR A 241 -9.68 -12.64 -5.23
C THR A 241 -11.06 -12.48 -4.58
N SER A 242 -11.64 -13.59 -4.15
CA SER A 242 -12.81 -13.66 -3.25
C SER A 242 -12.45 -14.30 -1.90
N GLU A 243 -11.15 -14.53 -1.68
CA GLU A 243 -10.57 -15.10 -0.48
C GLU A 243 -9.76 -14.02 0.25
N PHE A 244 -9.40 -14.30 1.51
CA PHE A 244 -8.68 -13.37 2.37
C PHE A 244 -7.39 -14.01 2.87
N PRO A 245 -6.29 -13.24 2.99
CA PRO A 245 -5.09 -13.72 3.64
C PRO A 245 -5.36 -14.15 5.08
N GLN A 246 -4.66 -15.21 5.49
CA GLN A 246 -4.72 -15.72 6.87
C GLN A 246 -3.72 -15.00 7.78
N ILE A 247 -2.66 -14.46 7.19
CA ILE A 247 -1.58 -13.78 7.90
C ILE A 247 -1.31 -12.45 7.19
N TYR A 248 -1.26 -11.38 7.98
CA TYR A 248 -0.93 -10.02 7.55
C TYR A 248 0.44 -9.64 8.14
N GLY A 249 1.02 -8.55 7.65
CA GLY A 249 2.31 -8.06 8.11
C GLY A 249 3.38 -8.16 7.05
N ILE A 250 4.64 -8.23 7.50
CA ILE A 250 5.83 -8.39 6.66
C ILE A 250 6.68 -9.59 7.14
N GLU A 251 7.24 -10.39 6.23
CA GLU A 251 7.91 -11.68 6.52
C GLU A 251 9.13 -11.57 7.48
N ASN A 252 9.73 -10.38 7.63
CA ASN A 252 10.92 -10.15 8.47
C ASN A 252 10.76 -8.87 9.31
N ASP A 253 9.67 -8.73 10.05
CA ASP A 253 9.46 -7.54 10.88
C ASP A 253 10.40 -7.52 12.11
N PRO A 254 11.39 -6.61 12.21
CA PRO A 254 12.13 -6.34 13.43
C PRO A 254 11.27 -5.89 14.62
N LYS A 255 9.98 -5.57 14.42
CA LYS A 255 9.06 -5.02 15.44
C LYS A 255 9.60 -3.72 16.02
N GLU A 256 9.66 -2.73 15.16
CA GLU A 256 10.13 -1.39 15.50
C GLU A 256 9.27 -0.72 16.59
N GLY A 257 9.93 0.06 17.44
CA GLY A 257 9.23 0.85 18.46
C GLY A 257 8.51 2.06 17.86
N PHE A 258 7.64 2.68 18.65
CA PHE A 258 6.85 3.84 18.23
C PHE A 258 7.68 4.96 17.58
N LEU A 259 8.77 5.39 18.22
CA LEU A 259 9.55 6.55 17.76
C LEU A 259 10.19 6.32 16.39
N SER A 260 10.81 5.16 16.16
CA SER A 260 11.47 4.86 14.88
C SER A 260 10.46 4.64 13.76
N ASN A 261 9.32 3.99 14.04
CA ASN A 261 8.26 3.81 13.06
C ASN A 261 7.60 5.13 12.67
N TYR A 262 7.18 5.93 13.66
CA TYR A 262 6.33 7.09 13.42
C TYR A 262 7.10 8.32 12.96
N PHE A 263 8.27 8.59 13.55
CA PHE A 263 9.07 9.79 13.26
C PHE A 263 10.29 9.52 12.39
N TYR A 264 10.28 8.45 11.58
CA TYR A 264 11.28 8.29 10.52
C TYR A 264 11.23 9.52 9.57
N PRO A 265 12.37 10.11 9.15
CA PRO A 265 13.76 9.68 9.36
C PRO A 265 14.49 10.29 10.58
N TRP A 266 13.83 11.14 11.37
CA TRP A 266 14.44 11.86 12.48
C TRP A 266 14.83 10.96 13.64
N PHE A 267 14.00 9.95 13.92
CA PHE A 267 14.30 8.91 14.90
C PHE A 267 14.61 7.60 14.18
N ARG A 268 15.81 7.06 14.44
CA ARG A 268 16.33 5.84 13.83
C ARG A 268 16.48 4.78 14.92
N THR A 269 16.21 3.54 14.57
CA THR A 269 16.38 2.41 15.49
C THR A 269 17.84 2.03 15.66
N ASN A 270 18.18 1.45 16.81
CA ASN A 270 19.49 0.86 17.08
C ASN A 270 19.58 -0.61 16.65
N ASN A 271 18.48 -1.21 16.19
CA ASN A 271 18.49 -2.59 15.70
C ASN A 271 19.19 -2.68 14.33
N PRO A 272 20.38 -3.30 14.22
CA PRO A 272 21.13 -3.33 12.97
C PRO A 272 20.46 -4.15 11.86
N LYS A 273 19.50 -5.02 12.21
CA LYS A 273 18.73 -5.82 11.24
C LYS A 273 17.58 -5.04 10.59
N SER A 274 17.27 -3.85 11.12
CA SER A 274 16.16 -3.04 10.64
C SER A 274 16.56 -2.12 9.51
N GLU A 275 15.68 -2.00 8.51
CA GLU A 275 15.84 -1.03 7.44
C GLU A 275 15.72 0.43 7.88
N LEU A 276 15.22 0.68 9.10
CA LEU A 276 15.18 2.02 9.70
C LEU A 276 16.49 2.38 10.41
N HIS A 277 17.45 1.47 10.55
CA HIS A 277 18.76 1.76 11.15
C HIS A 277 19.57 2.72 10.27
N LYS A 278 20.35 3.61 10.90
CA LYS A 278 21.09 4.68 10.20
C LYS A 278 22.04 4.17 9.11
N HIS A 279 22.67 3.02 9.36
CA HIS A 279 23.66 2.41 8.47
C HIS A 279 23.14 1.16 7.75
N PHE A 280 21.82 0.96 7.70
CA PHE A 280 21.27 -0.19 6.99
C PHE A 280 21.43 -0.02 5.48
N GLU A 281 22.08 -1.00 4.85
CA GLU A 281 22.17 -1.14 3.41
C GLU A 281 21.66 -2.52 2.99
N LYS A 282 20.87 -2.58 1.91
CA LYS A 282 20.43 -3.86 1.33
C LYS A 282 21.64 -4.55 0.70
N GLN A 283 21.98 -5.74 1.19
CA GLN A 283 23.08 -6.54 0.68
C GLN A 283 22.58 -7.55 -0.37
N SER A 284 23.39 -7.76 -1.41
CA SER A 284 23.12 -8.83 -2.37
C SER A 284 23.58 -10.15 -1.77
N HIS A 285 22.74 -11.17 -1.91
CA HIS A 285 23.02 -12.57 -1.60
C HIS A 285 23.00 -13.42 -2.88
N ALA A 286 23.02 -12.80 -4.07
CA ALA A 286 23.12 -13.52 -5.33
C ALA A 286 24.46 -14.27 -5.41
N GLU A 287 24.42 -15.50 -5.92
CA GLU A 287 25.59 -16.38 -6.04
C GLU A 287 25.63 -16.99 -7.44
N PRO A 288 26.83 -17.25 -8.01
CA PRO A 288 26.96 -17.77 -9.36
C PRO A 288 26.32 -19.16 -9.49
N GLU A 289 26.69 -20.08 -8.60
CA GLU A 289 26.25 -21.47 -8.69
C GLU A 289 24.73 -21.61 -8.48
N PRO A 290 24.02 -22.43 -9.27
CA PRO A 290 22.60 -22.65 -9.06
C PRO A 290 22.33 -23.52 -7.82
N LEU A 291 21.09 -23.47 -7.31
CA LEU A 291 20.62 -24.47 -6.35
C LEU A 291 20.16 -25.71 -7.12
N ASN A 292 20.93 -26.80 -7.03
CA ASN A 292 20.54 -28.12 -7.52
C ASN A 292 19.96 -28.92 -6.36
N THR A 293 18.64 -29.17 -6.38
CA THR A 293 17.96 -29.90 -5.30
C THR A 293 16.71 -30.64 -5.80
N THR A 294 16.20 -31.56 -5.00
CA THR A 294 14.86 -32.13 -5.21
C THR A 294 13.85 -31.25 -4.49
N LEU A 295 12.99 -30.57 -5.27
CA LEU A 295 11.94 -29.71 -4.73
C LEU A 295 10.61 -30.47 -4.75
N LYS A 296 9.87 -30.40 -3.64
CA LYS A 296 8.55 -31.05 -3.52
C LYS A 296 7.51 -30.35 -4.41
N ALA A 297 6.42 -31.06 -4.70
CA ALA A 297 5.23 -30.42 -5.24
C ALA A 297 4.77 -29.28 -4.31
N GLY A 298 4.43 -28.12 -4.87
CA GLY A 298 4.09 -26.95 -4.07
C GLY A 298 4.19 -25.63 -4.82
N LYS A 299 3.83 -24.56 -4.12
CA LYS A 299 3.89 -23.16 -4.56
C LYS A 299 5.15 -22.50 -4.01
N TYR A 300 5.85 -21.75 -4.84
CA TYR A 300 7.12 -21.11 -4.48
C TYR A 300 7.18 -19.69 -5.04
N LEU A 301 7.90 -18.82 -4.33
CA LEU A 301 8.28 -17.50 -4.84
C LEU A 301 9.79 -17.48 -5.09
N TYR A 302 10.17 -17.23 -6.34
CA TYR A 302 11.55 -17.02 -6.77
C TYR A 302 11.99 -15.59 -6.51
N CYS A 303 13.16 -15.42 -5.89
CA CYS A 303 13.80 -14.13 -5.69
C CYS A 303 14.41 -13.63 -7.01
N THR A 304 13.92 -12.51 -7.53
CA THR A 304 14.45 -11.84 -8.73
C THR A 304 15.46 -10.74 -8.44
N CYS A 305 15.54 -10.26 -7.20
CA CYS A 305 16.36 -9.11 -6.81
C CYS A 305 17.77 -9.48 -6.31
N GLY A 306 18.00 -10.73 -5.92
CA GLY A 306 19.24 -11.15 -5.26
C GLY A 306 19.36 -10.77 -3.78
N LEU A 307 18.43 -9.96 -3.23
CA LEU A 307 18.50 -9.45 -1.85
C LEU A 307 18.02 -10.44 -0.77
N SER A 308 17.47 -11.59 -1.16
CA SER A 308 17.01 -12.59 -0.20
C SER A 308 18.15 -13.41 0.35
N ASN A 309 18.24 -13.57 1.68
CA ASN A 309 19.24 -14.41 2.32
C ASN A 309 18.92 -15.92 2.27
N ILE A 310 17.77 -16.32 1.70
CA ILE A 310 17.36 -17.72 1.51
C ILE A 310 17.31 -18.07 0.01
N GLN A 311 18.31 -17.63 -0.75
CA GLN A 311 18.39 -17.88 -2.20
C GLN A 311 18.16 -19.37 -2.54
N PRO A 312 17.42 -19.67 -3.62
CA PRO A 312 16.86 -18.78 -4.64
C PRO A 312 15.45 -18.24 -4.31
N PHE A 313 14.94 -18.48 -3.10
CA PHE A 313 13.56 -18.15 -2.73
C PHE A 313 13.42 -16.72 -2.24
N CYS A 314 12.21 -16.18 -2.31
CA CYS A 314 11.89 -14.84 -1.82
C CYS A 314 11.54 -14.84 -0.32
N ASN A 315 12.06 -13.85 0.40
CA ASN A 315 11.75 -13.53 1.81
C ASN A 315 11.27 -12.06 1.99
N SER A 316 10.81 -11.42 0.91
CA SER A 316 10.37 -10.01 0.91
C SER A 316 11.45 -8.96 1.20
N SER A 317 12.74 -9.32 1.17
CA SER A 317 13.84 -8.33 1.28
C SER A 317 13.88 -7.30 0.14
N HIS A 318 13.09 -7.48 -0.92
CA HIS A 318 12.95 -6.52 -2.04
C HIS A 318 11.97 -5.38 -1.79
N ASN A 319 11.24 -5.34 -0.68
CA ASN A 319 10.30 -4.24 -0.41
C ASN A 319 11.00 -2.87 -0.53
N GLY A 320 10.32 -1.88 -1.10
CA GLY A 320 10.94 -0.59 -1.45
C GLY A 320 11.91 -0.67 -2.63
N THR A 321 11.74 -1.66 -3.52
CA THR A 321 12.44 -1.74 -4.81
C THR A 321 11.45 -2.11 -5.91
N LYS A 322 11.82 -1.88 -7.17
CA LYS A 322 10.99 -2.26 -8.33
C LYS A 322 10.99 -3.76 -8.64
N HIS A 323 11.81 -4.55 -7.94
CA HIS A 323 11.85 -5.99 -8.15
C HIS A 323 10.60 -6.66 -7.58
N LYS A 324 10.02 -7.57 -8.37
CA LYS A 324 8.89 -8.40 -7.97
C LYS A 324 9.29 -9.87 -8.02
N PRO A 325 8.98 -10.68 -7.00
CA PRO A 325 9.29 -12.10 -7.04
C PRO A 325 8.43 -12.80 -8.10
N THR A 326 8.95 -13.89 -8.66
CA THR A 326 8.21 -14.69 -9.64
C THR A 326 7.56 -15.87 -8.94
N PHE A 327 6.24 -15.98 -9.04
CA PHE A 327 5.51 -17.14 -8.54
C PHE A 327 5.65 -18.33 -9.50
N PHE A 328 5.92 -19.51 -8.97
CA PHE A 328 5.92 -20.75 -9.75
C PHE A 328 5.36 -21.91 -8.93
N THR A 329 4.81 -22.91 -9.61
CA THR A 329 4.21 -24.09 -8.98
C THR A 329 4.82 -25.36 -9.55
N LEU A 330 5.15 -26.31 -8.69
CA LEU A 330 5.53 -27.66 -9.07
C LEU A 330 4.35 -28.61 -8.83
N LYS A 331 3.92 -29.33 -9.87
CA LYS A 331 2.84 -30.33 -9.77
C LYS A 331 3.29 -31.61 -9.08
N GLU A 332 4.56 -31.95 -9.20
CA GLU A 332 5.16 -33.16 -8.65
C GLU A 332 6.56 -32.87 -8.09
N THR A 333 7.02 -33.73 -7.18
CA THR A 333 8.37 -33.66 -6.63
C THR A 333 9.38 -34.01 -7.71
N LYS A 334 10.33 -33.12 -8.00
CA LYS A 334 11.35 -33.36 -9.03
C LYS A 334 12.67 -32.69 -8.70
N LYS A 335 13.74 -33.18 -9.33
CA LYS A 335 15.03 -32.47 -9.35
C LYS A 335 14.89 -31.17 -10.15
N VAL A 336 15.40 -30.09 -9.59
CA VAL A 336 15.41 -28.76 -10.22
C VAL A 336 16.80 -28.14 -10.09
N SER A 337 17.12 -27.28 -11.05
CA SER A 337 18.26 -26.37 -10.99
C SER A 337 17.72 -24.95 -11.03
N LEU A 338 17.82 -24.22 -9.92
CA LEU A 338 17.25 -22.88 -9.75
C LEU A 338 18.34 -21.81 -9.75
N CYS A 339 18.08 -20.70 -10.44
CA CYS A 339 19.07 -19.63 -10.63
C CYS A 339 19.30 -18.80 -9.36
N LYS A 340 20.53 -18.79 -8.83
CA LYS A 340 20.92 -17.86 -7.74
C LYS A 340 21.59 -16.58 -8.26
N CYS A 341 22.14 -16.58 -9.48
CA CYS A 341 22.92 -15.45 -10.02
C CYS A 341 22.07 -14.27 -10.51
N LYS A 342 20.77 -14.48 -10.76
CA LYS A 342 19.78 -13.52 -11.26
C LYS A 342 19.97 -13.08 -12.72
N LEU A 343 20.85 -13.76 -13.44
CA LEU A 343 21.14 -13.50 -14.85
C LEU A 343 20.36 -14.41 -15.83
N THR A 344 19.57 -15.36 -15.30
CA THR A 344 18.78 -16.29 -16.13
C THR A 344 17.77 -15.55 -17.00
N LYS A 345 17.64 -15.99 -18.25
CA LYS A 345 16.57 -15.56 -19.17
C LYS A 345 15.33 -16.44 -19.06
N ASN A 346 15.40 -17.53 -18.30
CA ASN A 346 14.30 -18.47 -18.07
C ASN A 346 14.02 -18.66 -16.57
N PRO A 347 13.65 -17.60 -15.83
CA PRO A 347 13.36 -17.71 -14.41
C PRO A 347 12.20 -18.68 -14.14
N PRO A 348 12.26 -19.50 -13.07
CA PRO A 348 13.26 -19.48 -12.00
C PRO A 348 14.48 -20.38 -12.26
N TYR A 349 14.57 -21.02 -13.42
CA TYR A 349 15.53 -22.09 -13.69
C TYR A 349 16.91 -21.56 -14.09
N CYS A 350 17.94 -22.36 -13.83
CA CYS A 350 19.28 -22.10 -14.33
C CYS A 350 19.36 -22.41 -15.83
N ASP A 351 19.95 -21.50 -16.60
CA ASP A 351 20.20 -21.65 -18.05
C ASP A 351 21.70 -21.56 -18.40
N GLY A 352 22.57 -21.56 -17.39
CA GLY A 352 24.03 -21.41 -17.56
C GLY A 352 24.53 -19.96 -17.61
N SER A 353 23.66 -18.94 -17.52
CA SER A 353 24.06 -17.52 -17.57
C SER A 353 25.00 -17.09 -16.43
N HIS A 354 25.12 -17.89 -15.36
CA HIS A 354 26.05 -17.64 -14.26
C HIS A 354 27.52 -17.66 -14.68
N LYS A 355 27.87 -18.22 -15.85
CA LYS A 355 29.23 -18.13 -16.41
C LYS A 355 29.70 -16.68 -16.64
N HIS A 356 28.78 -15.72 -16.68
CA HIS A 356 29.06 -14.29 -16.81
C HIS A 356 28.87 -13.50 -15.50
N PHE A 357 28.75 -14.18 -14.35
CA PHE A 357 28.43 -13.54 -13.08
C PHE A 357 29.48 -12.52 -12.62
N GLU A 358 30.77 -12.86 -12.68
CA GLU A 358 31.84 -11.97 -12.22
C GLU A 358 31.91 -10.68 -13.04
N ALA A 359 31.83 -10.79 -14.37
CA ALA A 359 31.86 -9.64 -15.28
C ALA A 359 30.72 -8.64 -15.04
N GLN A 360 29.54 -9.09 -14.59
CA GLN A 360 28.39 -8.21 -14.33
C GLN A 360 28.33 -7.71 -12.88
N ASN A 361 29.00 -8.39 -11.95
CA ASN A 361 29.06 -7.96 -10.55
C ASN A 361 30.09 -6.84 -10.37
N THR A 362 31.16 -6.81 -11.16
CA THR A 362 32.12 -5.70 -11.22
C THR A 362 31.49 -4.40 -11.70
N ASP A 363 30.61 -4.45 -12.72
CA ASP A 363 29.94 -3.24 -13.24
C ASP A 363 28.96 -2.63 -12.21
N ASN A 364 28.27 -3.48 -11.42
CA ASN A 364 27.40 -3.04 -10.33
C ASN A 364 28.17 -2.47 -9.12
N LEU A 365 29.43 -2.87 -8.92
CA LEU A 365 30.31 -2.30 -7.90
C LEU A 365 30.84 -0.92 -8.33
N VAL A 366 31.20 -0.75 -9.61
CA VAL A 366 31.66 0.54 -10.17
C VAL A 366 30.54 1.60 -10.19
N LEU A 367 29.29 1.21 -10.48
CA LEU A 367 28.13 2.10 -10.37
C LEU A 367 27.84 2.56 -8.93
N LYS A 368 28.11 1.71 -7.92
CA LYS A 368 27.95 2.07 -6.50
C LYS A 368 28.99 3.08 -6.02
N GLU A 369 30.19 3.10 -6.59
CA GLU A 369 31.22 4.10 -6.25
C GLU A 369 30.96 5.47 -6.89
N THR A 370 30.31 5.50 -8.05
CA THR A 370 30.04 6.75 -8.78
C THR A 370 28.84 7.51 -8.21
N LEU A 371 27.93 6.82 -7.51
CA LEU A 371 26.78 7.42 -6.79
C LEU A 371 27.07 7.76 -5.32
N LYS A 372 28.29 7.49 -4.84
CA LYS A 372 28.78 7.89 -3.50
C LYS A 372 29.63 9.16 -3.50
N LYS A 373 29.88 9.76 -4.67
CA LYS A 373 30.37 11.14 -4.82
C LYS A 373 29.20 12.04 -5.18
#